data_AF-A0A7X2G1B3-F1
#
_entry.id   AF-A0A7X2G1B3-F1
#
_cell.length_a   1.000
_cell.length_b   1.000
_cell.length_c   1.000
_cell.angle_alpha   90.00
_cell.angle_beta   90.00
_cell.angle_gamma   90.00
#
_symmetry.space_group_name_H-M   'P 1'
#
loop_
_entity.id
_entity.type
_entity.pdbx_description
1 polymer ?
#
loop_
_entity_poly.entity_id
_entity_poly.type
_entity_poly.pdbx_seq_one_letter_code
_entity_poly.pdbx_strand_id
1 'polypeptide(L)'
;MCGTLVYKGLKSKKQFKSPLTKTNDSQRTILLPKKAVAIYKEFSKGKRDNDFMFTLSNHNFVSIDNINYFLRKAKEKLKIPKTISTHTFRHTHVSQLAELGVPLYIIQKRLGHSDSEITSKVYLHVTKKAQKKYDNIIESL
;
A
#
# COMPACT_ATOMS: atom_id res chain seq x y z
N MET A 1 -11.16 -3.24 -16.06
CA MET A 1 -9.72 -2.87 -16.08
C MET A 1 -9.35 -2.01 -14.87
N CYS A 2 -8.13 -2.13 -14.31
CA CYS A 2 -7.61 -1.21 -13.28
C CYS A 2 -7.18 0.12 -13.92
N GLY A 3 -7.34 1.23 -13.19
CA GLY A 3 -7.03 2.57 -13.71
C GLY A 3 -6.69 3.55 -12.60
N THR A 4 -6.12 4.69 -12.97
CA THR A 4 -5.70 5.76 -12.04
C THR A 4 -6.85 6.71 -11.80
N LEU A 5 -7.17 7.00 -10.53
CA LEU A 5 -8.09 8.07 -10.19
C LEU A 5 -7.42 9.43 -10.51
N VAL A 6 -8.02 10.19 -11.41
CA VAL A 6 -7.63 11.56 -11.70
C VAL A 6 -8.49 12.49 -10.85
N TYR A 7 -7.92 13.01 -9.77
CA TYR A 7 -8.64 13.82 -8.78
C TYR A 7 -8.05 15.19 -8.48
N LYS A 8 -6.75 15.40 -8.76
CA LYS A 8 -6.03 16.63 -8.37
C LYS A 8 -6.56 17.83 -9.16
N GLY A 9 -7.08 18.84 -8.47
CA GLY A 9 -7.64 20.06 -9.08
C GLY A 9 -9.06 19.93 -9.64
N LEU A 10 -9.73 18.79 -9.45
CA LEU A 10 -11.06 18.51 -9.99
C LEU A 10 -12.10 18.40 -8.87
N LYS A 11 -13.25 19.08 -9.03
CA LYS A 11 -14.44 18.88 -8.17
C LYS A 11 -14.87 17.40 -8.25
N SER A 12 -15.41 16.84 -7.17
CA SER A 12 -15.71 15.39 -7.06
C SER A 12 -16.50 14.81 -8.25
N LYS A 13 -17.47 15.57 -8.81
CA LYS A 13 -18.26 15.15 -9.98
C LYS A 13 -17.48 15.07 -11.30
N LYS A 14 -16.31 15.71 -11.39
CA LYS A 14 -15.45 15.77 -12.58
C LYS A 14 -14.26 14.81 -12.52
N GLN A 15 -14.13 14.05 -11.43
CA GLN A 15 -13.05 13.08 -11.27
C GLN A 15 -13.39 11.81 -12.03
N PHE A 16 -12.40 11.23 -12.69
CA PHE A 16 -12.59 10.07 -13.56
C PHE A 16 -11.46 9.05 -13.43
N LYS A 17 -11.74 7.84 -13.88
CA LYS A 17 -10.78 6.73 -13.93
C LYS A 17 -10.05 6.80 -15.27
N SER A 18 -8.77 7.13 -15.24
CA SER A 18 -7.88 7.00 -16.40
C SER A 18 -7.46 5.55 -16.54
N PRO A 19 -7.55 4.92 -17.73
CA PRO A 19 -7.00 3.59 -17.97
C PRO A 19 -5.46 3.58 -17.93
N LEU A 20 -4.84 4.76 -18.07
CA LEU A 20 -3.39 4.94 -18.03
C LEU A 20 -2.95 5.45 -16.66
N THR A 21 -1.83 4.93 -16.21
CA THR A 21 -1.04 5.53 -15.14
C THR A 21 -0.21 6.69 -15.69
N LYS A 22 0.19 7.64 -14.82
CA LYS A 22 0.95 8.82 -15.25
C LYS A 22 2.31 8.48 -15.90
N THR A 23 2.82 7.27 -15.66
CA THR A 23 4.04 6.71 -16.27
C THR A 23 3.87 5.20 -16.47
N ASN A 24 4.55 4.59 -17.44
CA ASN A 24 4.46 3.13 -17.69
C ASN A 24 4.92 2.31 -16.45
N ASP A 25 5.94 2.80 -15.74
CA ASP A 25 6.52 2.20 -14.52
C ASP A 25 5.53 2.01 -13.35
N SER A 26 4.38 2.67 -13.39
CA SER A 26 3.38 2.54 -12.32
C SER A 26 2.38 1.41 -12.56
N GLN A 27 2.30 0.85 -13.77
CA GLN A 27 1.56 -0.38 -14.05
C GLN A 27 2.35 -1.59 -13.59
N ARG A 28 1.75 -2.43 -12.76
CA ARG A 28 2.42 -3.65 -12.26
C ARG A 28 1.42 -4.71 -11.85
N THR A 29 1.83 -5.96 -12.01
CA THR A 29 1.10 -7.13 -11.52
C THR A 29 1.61 -7.49 -10.15
N ILE A 30 0.70 -7.62 -9.18
CA ILE A 30 1.02 -8.07 -7.82
C ILE A 30 0.25 -9.34 -7.48
N LEU A 31 0.92 -10.27 -6.80
CA LEU A 31 0.25 -11.43 -6.23
C LEU A 31 -0.58 -10.99 -5.01
N LEU A 32 -1.86 -11.36 -5.02
CA LEU A 32 -2.80 -11.11 -3.92
C LEU A 32 -2.95 -12.37 -3.05
N PRO A 33 -2.79 -12.25 -1.73
CA PRO A 33 -3.11 -13.34 -0.80
C PRO A 33 -4.59 -13.75 -0.88
N LYS A 34 -4.93 -14.99 -0.52
CA LYS A 34 -6.31 -15.51 -0.54
C LYS A 34 -7.31 -14.57 0.15
N LYS A 35 -6.94 -13.98 1.29
CA LYS A 35 -7.77 -12.99 2.02
C LYS A 35 -8.05 -11.74 1.19
N ALA A 36 -7.05 -11.20 0.49
CA ALA A 36 -7.23 -10.04 -0.37
C ALA A 36 -8.07 -10.37 -1.61
N VAL A 37 -7.94 -11.58 -2.16
CA VAL A 37 -8.81 -12.07 -3.25
C VAL A 37 -10.27 -12.18 -2.79
N ALA A 38 -10.52 -12.64 -1.56
CA ALA A 38 -11.87 -12.70 -1.00
C ALA A 38 -12.51 -11.31 -0.90
N ILE A 39 -11.78 -10.33 -0.34
CA ILE A 39 -12.21 -8.93 -0.28
C ILE A 39 -12.47 -8.39 -1.69
N TYR A 40 -11.55 -8.61 -2.63
CA TYR A 40 -11.74 -8.19 -4.02
C TYR A 40 -13.04 -8.75 -4.62
N LYS A 41 -13.29 -10.06 -4.47
CA LYS A 41 -14.49 -10.70 -5.00
C LYS A 41 -15.76 -10.14 -4.39
N GLU A 42 -15.78 -9.92 -3.08
CA GLU A 42 -16.91 -9.34 -2.36
C GLU A 42 -17.24 -7.93 -2.88
N PHE A 43 -16.23 -7.06 -2.95
CA PHE A 43 -16.40 -5.68 -3.41
C PHE A 43 -16.65 -5.56 -4.92
N SER A 44 -16.32 -6.58 -5.70
CA SER A 44 -16.58 -6.62 -7.15
C SER A 44 -18.03 -7.00 -7.50
N LYS A 45 -18.80 -7.55 -6.55
CA LYS A 45 -20.18 -7.99 -6.82
C LYS A 45 -21.03 -6.79 -7.28
N GLY A 46 -21.72 -6.95 -8.40
CA GLY A 46 -22.62 -5.93 -8.95
C GLY A 46 -21.92 -4.73 -9.57
N LYS A 47 -20.58 -4.75 -9.72
CA LYS A 47 -19.82 -3.69 -10.39
C LYS A 47 -19.56 -4.02 -11.86
N ARG A 48 -19.58 -2.99 -12.71
CA ARG A 48 -19.17 -3.07 -14.12
C ARG A 48 -17.66 -2.88 -14.26
N ASP A 49 -17.09 -3.26 -15.40
CA ASP A 49 -15.63 -3.28 -15.64
C ASP A 49 -14.89 -1.93 -15.45
N ASN A 50 -15.63 -0.82 -15.52
CA ASN A 50 -15.11 0.54 -15.36
C ASN A 50 -15.49 1.21 -14.04
N ASP A 51 -16.28 0.55 -13.19
CA ASP A 51 -16.61 1.11 -11.89
C ASP A 51 -15.36 1.15 -10.98
N PHE A 52 -15.36 2.06 -10.01
CA PHE A 52 -14.35 2.08 -8.96
C PHE A 52 -14.61 0.91 -8.00
N MET A 53 -13.55 0.23 -7.56
CA MET A 53 -13.68 -0.86 -6.58
C MET A 53 -14.21 -0.36 -5.24
N PHE A 54 -13.64 0.73 -4.73
CA PHE A 54 -14.01 1.31 -3.44
C PHE A 54 -14.87 2.56 -3.66
N THR A 55 -16.15 2.44 -3.33
CA THR A 55 -17.15 3.50 -3.48
C THR A 55 -17.89 3.76 -2.17
N LEU A 56 -18.33 5.00 -1.97
CA LEU A 56 -19.28 5.39 -0.93
C LEU A 56 -20.70 4.93 -1.31
N SER A 57 -21.64 5.05 -0.37
CA SER A 57 -23.06 4.71 -0.58
C SER A 57 -23.72 5.48 -1.73
N ASN A 58 -23.22 6.68 -2.04
CA ASN A 58 -23.67 7.50 -3.16
C ASN A 58 -22.94 7.20 -4.49
N HIS A 59 -22.29 6.03 -4.59
CA HIS A 59 -21.52 5.56 -5.75
C HIS A 59 -20.31 6.41 -6.16
N ASN A 60 -19.97 7.47 -5.41
CA ASN A 60 -18.70 8.18 -5.62
C ASN A 60 -17.52 7.35 -5.08
N PHE A 61 -16.32 7.59 -5.59
CA PHE A 61 -15.10 6.95 -5.07
C PHE A 61 -14.81 7.40 -3.63
N VAL A 62 -14.10 6.55 -2.89
CA VAL A 62 -13.62 6.91 -1.56
C VAL A 62 -12.35 7.76 -1.69
N SER A 63 -12.37 9.00 -1.16
CA SER A 63 -11.18 9.86 -1.15
C SER A 63 -10.16 9.39 -0.10
N ILE A 64 -8.87 9.61 -0.39
CA ILE A 64 -7.78 9.29 0.56
C ILE A 64 -7.93 10.10 1.85
N ASP A 65 -8.38 11.35 1.77
CA ASP A 65 -8.60 12.20 2.94
C ASP A 65 -9.70 11.64 3.85
N ASN A 66 -10.78 11.09 3.27
CA ASN A 66 -11.82 10.43 4.05
C ASN A 66 -11.27 9.17 4.75
N ILE A 67 -10.47 8.36 4.05
CA ILE A 67 -9.83 7.18 4.65
C ILE A 67 -8.93 7.61 5.82
N ASN A 68 -8.07 8.61 5.61
CA ASN A 68 -7.18 9.12 6.64
C ASN A 68 -7.94 9.74 7.82
N TYR A 69 -9.09 10.39 7.57
CA TYR A 69 -9.99 10.86 8.62
C TYR A 69 -10.52 9.71 9.48
N PHE A 70 -11.04 8.64 8.86
CA PHE A 70 -11.51 7.46 9.59
C PHE A 70 -10.38 6.76 10.36
N LEU A 71 -9.18 6.67 9.77
CA LEU A 71 -8.00 6.12 10.44
C LEU A 71 -7.59 6.95 11.66
N ARG A 72 -7.66 8.28 11.59
CA ARG A 72 -7.40 9.15 12.75
C ARG A 72 -8.42 8.92 13.86
N LYS A 73 -9.71 8.80 13.52
CA LYS A 73 -10.76 8.49 14.50
C LYS A 73 -10.57 7.12 15.16
N ALA A 74 -10.22 6.10 14.37
CA ALA A 74 -9.91 4.77 14.89
C ALA A 74 -8.66 4.80 15.80
N LYS A 75 -7.62 5.53 15.41
CA LYS A 75 -6.42 5.76 16.23
C LYS A 75 -6.76 6.36 17.59
N GLU A 76 -7.54 7.43 17.62
CA GLU A 76 -7.98 8.11 18.85
C GLU A 76 -8.74 7.15 19.77
N LYS A 77 -9.71 6.41 19.21
CA LYS A 77 -10.52 5.44 19.95
C LYS A 77 -9.68 4.30 20.55
N LEU A 78 -8.70 3.81 19.80
CA LEU A 78 -7.81 2.71 20.22
C LEU A 78 -6.57 3.20 21.00
N LYS A 79 -6.44 4.51 21.25
CA LYS A 79 -5.31 5.13 21.95
C LYS A 79 -3.94 4.75 21.38
N ILE A 80 -3.85 4.61 20.05
CA ILE A 80 -2.58 4.24 19.40
C ILE A 80 -1.67 5.49 19.38
N PRO A 81 -0.44 5.44 19.91
CA PRO A 81 0.42 6.62 20.04
C PRO A 81 1.03 7.08 18.71
N LYS A 82 1.14 6.19 17.72
CA LYS A 82 1.77 6.46 16.43
C LYS A 82 0.83 7.17 15.46
N THR A 83 1.36 8.01 14.58
CA THR A 83 0.59 8.55 13.44
C THR A 83 0.24 7.43 12.47
N ILE A 84 -1.05 7.32 12.14
CA ILE A 84 -1.58 6.31 11.21
C ILE A 84 -2.16 7.03 10.00
N SER A 85 -1.72 6.60 8.82
CA SER A 85 -2.29 6.98 7.53
C SER A 85 -2.31 5.77 6.61
N THR A 86 -2.84 5.93 5.40
CA THR A 86 -2.75 4.91 4.35
C THR A 86 -1.30 4.48 4.04
N HIS A 87 -0.34 5.40 4.14
CA HIS A 87 1.09 5.09 3.95
C HIS A 87 1.65 4.23 5.08
N THR A 88 1.15 4.37 6.31
CA THR A 88 1.57 3.52 7.44
C THR A 88 1.38 2.04 7.14
N PHE A 89 0.24 1.64 6.54
CA PHE A 89 0.02 0.24 6.16
C PHE A 89 1.00 -0.25 5.09
N ARG A 90 1.34 0.63 4.12
CA ARG A 90 2.36 0.32 3.11
C ARG A 90 3.72 0.08 3.77
N HIS A 91 4.13 0.93 4.71
CA HIS A 91 5.37 0.74 5.46
C HIS A 91 5.36 -0.55 6.27
N THR A 92 4.26 -0.86 6.97
CA THR A 92 4.14 -2.11 7.74
C THR A 92 4.26 -3.34 6.84
N HIS A 93 3.62 -3.34 5.66
CA HIS A 93 3.73 -4.43 4.70
C HIS A 93 5.18 -4.64 4.24
N VAL A 94 5.93 -3.56 4.03
CA VAL A 94 7.35 -3.60 3.65
C VAL A 94 8.22 -4.11 4.78
N SER A 95 8.03 -3.62 6.00
CA SER A 95 8.74 -4.09 7.19
C SER A 95 8.54 -5.58 7.38
N GLN A 96 7.30 -6.07 7.26
CA GLN A 96 6.99 -7.50 7.38
C GLN A 96 7.69 -8.34 6.31
N LEU A 97 7.68 -7.90 5.05
CA LEU A 97 8.39 -8.62 3.99
C LEU A 97 9.90 -8.64 4.22
N ALA A 98 10.48 -7.53 4.68
CA ALA A 98 11.91 -7.45 5.00
C ALA A 98 12.27 -8.36 6.20
N GLU A 99 11.43 -8.38 7.25
CA GLU A 99 11.61 -9.26 8.41
C GLU A 99 11.53 -10.75 8.05
N LEU A 100 10.72 -11.08 7.04
CA LEU A 100 10.62 -12.43 6.46
C LEU A 100 11.79 -12.76 5.52
N GLY A 101 12.76 -11.86 5.35
CA GLY A 101 13.94 -12.08 4.49
C GLY A 101 13.66 -11.98 2.99
N VAL A 102 12.55 -11.36 2.58
CA VAL A 102 12.26 -11.17 1.15
C VAL A 102 13.30 -10.22 0.55
N PRO A 103 13.92 -10.56 -0.59
CA PRO A 103 14.95 -9.72 -1.20
C PRO A 103 14.43 -8.30 -1.53
N LEU A 104 15.26 -7.29 -1.25
CA LEU A 104 14.92 -5.88 -1.44
C LEU A 104 14.39 -5.57 -2.85
N TYR A 105 15.01 -6.13 -3.89
CA TYR A 105 14.59 -5.91 -5.28
C TYR A 105 13.17 -6.45 -5.57
N ILE A 106 12.77 -7.56 -4.93
CA ILE A 106 11.41 -8.12 -5.03
C ILE A 106 10.40 -7.18 -4.34
N ILE A 107 10.76 -6.67 -3.16
CA ILE A 107 9.95 -5.70 -2.43
C ILE A 107 9.76 -4.43 -3.27
N GLN A 108 10.85 -3.88 -3.82
CA GLN A 108 10.80 -2.69 -4.68
C GLN A 108 9.93 -2.90 -5.93
N LYS A 109 10.08 -4.03 -6.62
CA LYS A 109 9.24 -4.38 -7.79
C LYS A 109 7.75 -4.45 -7.43
N ARG A 110 7.41 -4.94 -6.22
CA ARG A 110 6.02 -5.00 -5.74
C ARG A 110 5.44 -3.61 -5.45
N LEU A 111 6.25 -2.70 -4.93
CA LEU A 111 5.83 -1.36 -4.52
C LEU A 111 5.79 -0.36 -5.69
N GLY A 112 6.71 -0.48 -6.64
CA GLY A 112 7.01 0.53 -7.64
C GLY A 112 8.17 1.44 -7.21
N HIS A 113 8.96 1.92 -8.17
CA HIS A 113 10.23 2.64 -7.94
C HIS A 113 10.08 4.02 -7.28
N SER A 114 8.88 4.60 -7.26
CA SER A 114 8.62 5.91 -6.65
C SER A 114 8.76 5.93 -5.11
N ASP A 115 8.82 4.76 -4.47
CA ASP A 115 8.98 4.62 -3.00
C ASP A 115 10.32 3.95 -2.61
N SER A 116 11.33 4.05 -3.48
CA SER A 116 12.64 3.41 -3.27
C SER A 116 13.31 3.87 -1.97
N GLU A 117 13.26 5.18 -1.65
CA GLU A 117 13.92 5.76 -0.47
C GLU A 117 13.34 5.22 0.84
N ILE A 118 12.02 5.14 0.92
CA ILE A 118 11.28 4.56 2.05
C ILE A 118 11.62 3.08 2.20
N THR A 119 11.62 2.35 1.09
CA THR A 119 11.87 0.90 1.08
C THR A 119 13.28 0.59 1.56
N SER A 120 14.26 1.38 1.10
CA SER A 120 15.65 1.28 1.54
C SER A 120 15.82 1.59 3.02
N LYS A 121 15.19 2.65 3.55
CA LYS A 121 15.26 2.98 4.99
C LYS A 121 14.72 1.86 5.89
N VAL A 122 13.56 1.31 5.52
CA VAL A 122 12.95 0.19 6.27
C VAL A 122 13.82 -1.06 6.20
N TYR A 123 14.30 -1.40 5.00
CA TYR A 123 15.17 -2.56 4.81
C TYR A 123 16.47 -2.43 5.59
N LEU A 124 17.16 -1.27 5.51
CA LEU A 124 18.39 -1.00 6.27
C LEU A 124 18.18 -1.19 7.78
N HIS A 125 17.03 -0.80 8.33
CA HIS A 125 16.73 -1.02 9.74
C HIS A 125 16.63 -2.51 10.09
N VAL A 126 15.95 -3.29 9.24
CA VAL A 126 15.83 -4.75 9.42
C VAL A 126 17.19 -5.44 9.24
N THR A 127 17.97 -5.05 8.23
CA THR A 127 19.30 -5.59 7.99
C THR A 127 20.26 -5.28 9.14
N LYS A 128 20.20 -4.09 9.77
CA LYS A 128 20.99 -3.81 10.98
C LYS A 128 20.64 -4.74 12.15
N LYS A 129 19.37 -5.12 12.29
CA LYS A 129 18.93 -6.10 13.29
C LYS A 129 19.41 -7.51 12.95
N ALA A 130 19.41 -7.88 11.66
CA ALA A 130 19.96 -9.14 11.18
C ALA A 130 21.49 -9.19 11.31
N GLN A 131 22.20 -8.10 11.03
CA GLN A 131 23.66 -7.97 11.14
C GLN A 131 24.12 -8.36 12.54
N LYS A 132 23.52 -7.79 13.59
CA LYS A 132 23.81 -8.17 14.98
C LYS A 132 23.63 -9.66 15.28
N LYS A 133 22.75 -10.36 14.55
CA LYS A 133 22.54 -11.79 14.70
C LYS A 133 23.65 -12.59 14.00
N TYR A 134 24.17 -12.11 12.88
CA TYR A 134 25.25 -12.74 12.13
C TYR A 134 26.64 -12.39 12.66
N ASP A 135 26.82 -11.22 13.27
CA ASP A 135 28.07 -10.81 13.92
C ASP A 135 28.48 -11.85 14.97
N ASN A 136 27.53 -12.30 15.81
CA ASN A 136 27.77 -13.36 16.80
C ASN A 136 28.14 -14.72 16.19
N ILE A 137 27.72 -15.00 14.95
CA ILE A 137 28.06 -16.24 14.24
C ILE A 137 29.47 -16.12 13.66
N ILE A 138 29.82 -14.96 13.13
CA ILE A 138 31.16 -14.67 12.60
C ILE A 138 32.20 -14.68 13.73
N GLU A 139 31.86 -14.13 14.90
CA GLU A 139 32.73 -14.19 16.10
C GLU A 139 32.95 -15.61 16.63
N SER A 140 32.09 -16.57 16.24
CA SER A 140 32.20 -17.98 16.62
C SER A 140 32.91 -18.87 15.59
N LEU A 141 33.39 -18.30 14.48
CA LEU A 141 34.23 -18.96 13.48
C LEU A 141 35.71 -18.84 13.85
#